data_AF-I4ECE6-F1
#
_entry.id   AF-I4ECE6-F1
#
_cell.length_a   1.000
_cell.length_b   1.000
_cell.length_c   1.000
_cell.angle_alpha   90.00
_cell.angle_beta   90.00
_cell.angle_gamma   90.00
#
_symmetry.space_group_name_H-M   'P 1'
#
loop_
_entity.id
_entity.type
_entity.pdbx_description
1 polymer ?
#
loop_
_entity_poly.entity_id
_entity_poly.type
_entity_poly.pdbx_seq_one_letter_code
_entity_poly.pdbx_strand_id
1 'polypeptide(L)' 'MPVTLANADAASQVSPARSELEERKLTLVRRLEDGYSRIELALQQGRDVTQWEDLWETLLHEYEAICDELGRMPNE' A
#
# COMPACT_ATOMS: atom_id res chain seq x y z
N MET A 1 37.32 15.60 21.29
CA MET A 1 35.95 15.03 21.35
C MET A 1 35.42 14.92 19.93
N PRO A 2 35.37 13.74 19.31
CA PRO A 2 34.50 13.53 18.15
C PRO A 2 33.18 12.92 18.63
N VAL A 3 32.08 13.58 18.29
CA VAL A 3 30.71 13.12 18.51
C VAL A 3 30.42 12.03 17.50
N THR A 4 29.97 10.87 17.98
CA THR A 4 29.54 9.73 17.15
C THR A 4 28.50 10.18 16.12
N LEU A 5 28.91 10.24 14.85
CA LEU A 5 28.02 10.45 13.71
C LEU A 5 28.17 9.25 12.77
N ALA A 6 27.36 8.21 12.99
CA ALA A 6 27.18 7.13 12.01
C ALA A 6 25.94 6.31 12.38
N ASN A 7 24.76 6.93 12.27
CA ASN A 7 23.50 6.19 12.23
C ASN A 7 22.77 6.60 10.95
N ALA A 8 23.33 6.22 9.80
CA ALA A 8 22.78 6.48 8.47
C ALA A 8 22.78 5.23 7.57
N ASP A 9 22.98 4.03 8.15
CA ASP A 9 23.11 2.78 7.38
C ASP A 9 21.79 2.01 7.20
N ALA A 10 20.71 2.40 7.90
CA ALA A 10 19.43 1.68 7.85
C ALA A 10 18.68 1.82 6.51
N ALA A 11 19.07 2.75 5.65
CA ALA A 11 18.45 2.95 4.34
C ALA A 11 19.08 2.12 3.21
N SER A 12 20.20 1.42 3.46
CA SER A 12 21.00 0.75 2.42
C SER A 12 20.76 -0.76 2.26
N GLN A 13 19.83 -1.36 3.00
CA GLN A 13 19.65 -2.83 3.03
C GLN A 13 18.28 -3.33 2.58
N VAL A 14 17.42 -2.48 2.02
CA VAL A 14 16.15 -2.95 1.44
C VAL A 14 16.43 -3.50 0.05
N SER A 15 16.20 -4.80 -0.16
CA SER A 15 16.35 -5.40 -1.49
C SER A 15 15.46 -4.64 -2.50
N PRO A 16 15.90 -4.43 -3.75
CA PRO A 16 15.15 -3.65 -4.75
C PRO A 16 13.72 -4.19 -4.96
N ALA A 17 13.53 -5.51 -4.85
CA ALA A 17 12.21 -6.14 -4.91
C ALA A 17 11.28 -5.71 -3.77
N ARG A 18 11.81 -5.55 -2.55
CA ARG A 18 11.03 -5.10 -1.40
C ARG A 18 10.63 -3.63 -1.56
N SER A 19 11.54 -2.77 -2.02
CA SER A 19 11.22 -1.37 -2.31
C SER A 19 10.13 -1.23 -3.38
N GLU A 20 10.20 -2.01 -4.46
CA GLU A 20 9.16 -2.03 -5.50
C GLU A 20 7.79 -2.40 -4.91
N LEU A 21 7.74 -3.43 -4.06
CA LEU A 21 6.50 -3.83 -3.40
C LEU A 21 5.97 -2.78 -2.43
N GLU A 22 6.85 -2.08 -1.71
CA GLU A 22 6.46 -0.96 -0.86
C GLU A 22 5.89 0.22 -1.68
N GLU A 23 6.49 0.54 -2.82
CA GLU A 23 5.98 1.56 -3.75
C GLU A 23 4.61 1.18 -4.34
N ARG A 24 4.45 -0.09 -4.74
CA ARG A 24 3.17 -0.63 -5.23
C ARG A 24 2.11 -0.59 -4.12
N LYS A 25 2.46 -0.98 -2.89
CA LYS A 25 1.58 -0.89 -1.72
C LYS A 25 1.09 0.54 -1.50
N LEU A 26 1.99 1.53 -1.52
CA LEU A 26 1.62 2.94 -1.34
C LEU A 26 0.68 3.44 -2.42
N THR A 27 0.88 3.00 -3.67
CA THR A 27 -0.01 3.35 -4.78
C THR A 27 -1.39 2.72 -4.62
N LEU A 28 -1.48 1.46 -4.20
CA LEU A 28 -2.74 0.78 -3.92
C LEU A 28 -3.51 1.44 -2.77
N VAL A 29 -2.84 1.80 -1.67
CA VAL A 29 -3.47 2.51 -0.54
C VAL A 29 -4.16 3.78 -1.04
N ARG A 30 -3.46 4.61 -1.82
CA ARG A 30 -4.05 5.85 -2.37
C ARG A 30 -5.26 5.57 -3.26
N ARG A 31 -5.22 4.51 -4.07
CA ARG A 31 -6.35 4.10 -4.92
C ARG A 31 -7.54 3.58 -4.09
N LEU A 32 -7.27 2.85 -3.02
CA LEU A 32 -8.30 2.37 -2.10
C LEU A 32 -8.98 3.53 -1.38
N GLU A 33 -8.22 4.53 -0.92
CA GLU A 33 -8.76 5.75 -0.30
C GLU A 33 -9.63 6.57 -1.26
N ASP A 34 -9.18 6.76 -2.50
CA ASP A 34 -9.96 7.44 -3.54
C ASP A 34 -11.23 6.67 -3.90
N GLY A 35 -11.11 5.35 -4.10
CA GLY A 35 -12.22 4.46 -4.41
C GLY A 35 -13.29 4.48 -3.33
N TYR A 36 -12.89 4.37 -2.07
CA TYR A 36 -13.80 4.44 -0.92
C TYR A 36 -14.53 5.79 -0.88
N SER A 37 -13.81 6.90 -1.03
CA SER A 37 -14.40 8.25 -1.03
C SER A 37 -15.45 8.42 -2.15
N ARG A 38 -15.18 7.84 -3.32
CA ARG A 38 -16.11 7.87 -4.46
C ARG A 38 -17.35 7.01 -4.22
N ILE A 39 -17.17 5.82 -3.67
CA ILE A 39 -18.28 4.92 -3.28
C ILE A 39 -19.18 5.62 -2.27
N GLU A 40 -18.60 6.19 -1.21
CA GLU A 40 -19.35 6.91 -0.17
C GLU A 40 -20.18 8.07 -0.75
N LEU A 41 -19.57 8.88 -1.64
CA LEU A 41 -20.27 9.97 -2.31
C LEU A 41 -21.41 9.47 -3.22
N ALA A 42 -21.22 8.36 -3.93
CA ALA A 42 -22.25 7.81 -4.80
C ALA A 42 -23.41 7.18 -4.01
N LEU A 43 -23.12 6.52 -2.89
CA LEU A 43 -24.12 6.02 -1.94
C LEU A 43 -24.98 7.16 -1.38
N GLN A 44 -24.36 8.28 -0.98
CA GLN A 44 -25.09 9.47 -0.52
C GLN A 44 -26.00 10.06 -1.60
N GLN A 45 -25.70 9.84 -2.87
CA GLN A 45 -26.50 10.28 -4.01
C GLN A 45 -27.53 9.24 -4.46
N GLY A 46 -27.65 8.11 -3.76
CA GLY A 46 -28.56 7.01 -4.10
C GLY A 46 -28.20 6.31 -5.42
N ARG A 47 -26.92 6.36 -5.82
CA ARG A 47 -26.42 5.66 -7.01
C ARG A 47 -26.06 4.22 -6.66
N ASP A 48 -26.27 3.33 -7.62
CA ASP A 48 -25.74 1.98 -7.56
C ASP A 48 -24.21 2.02 -7.63
N VAL A 49 -23.57 1.35 -6.67
CA VAL A 49 -22.10 1.33 -6.51
C VAL A 49 -21.52 -0.08 -6.59
N THR A 50 -22.32 -1.11 -6.86
CA THR A 50 -21.88 -2.51 -6.83
C THR A 50 -20.63 -2.74 -7.66
N GLN A 51 -20.60 -2.22 -8.89
CA GLN A 51 -19.40 -2.34 -9.75
C GLN A 51 -18.16 -1.63 -9.19
N TRP A 52 -18.34 -0.58 -8.40
CA TRP A 52 -17.23 0.13 -7.75
C TRP A 52 -16.78 -0.62 -6.50
N GLU A 53 -17.71 -1.23 -5.76
CA GLU A 53 -17.42 -2.13 -4.63
C GLU A 53 -16.65 -3.37 -5.10
N ASP A 54 -17.06 -4.01 -6.20
CA ASP A 54 -16.35 -5.16 -6.80
C ASP A 54 -14.90 -4.80 -7.18
N LEU A 55 -14.71 -3.62 -7.78
CA LEU A 55 -13.38 -3.12 -8.12
C LEU A 55 -12.57 -2.83 -6.85
N TRP A 56 -13.20 -2.26 -5.83
CA TRP A 56 -12.54 -1.92 -4.57
C TRP A 56 -12.12 -3.18 -3.80
N GLU A 57 -12.95 -4.23 -3.79
CA GLU A 57 -12.62 -5.55 -3.26
C GLU A 57 -11.41 -6.15 -4.00
N THR A 58 -11.38 -6.05 -5.34
CA THR A 58 -10.24 -6.51 -6.15
C THR A 58 -8.94 -5.80 -5.74
N LEU A 59 -9.00 -4.48 -5.50
CA LEU A 59 -7.84 -3.70 -5.05
C LEU A 59 -7.40 -4.08 -3.63
N LEU A 60 -8.34 -4.42 -2.74
CA LEU A 60 -8.04 -4.90 -1.39
C LEU A 60 -7.29 -6.22 -1.44
N HIS A 61 -7.74 -7.17 -2.26
CA HIS A 61 -7.05 -8.44 -2.43
C HIS A 61 -5.64 -8.28 -3.00
N GLU A 62 -5.43 -7.35 -3.94
CA GLU A 62 -4.08 -7.04 -4.42
C GLU A 62 -3.20 -6.46 -3.30
N TYR A 63 -3.76 -5.57 -2.46
CA TYR A 63 -3.04 -5.00 -1.32
C TYR A 63 -2.66 -6.09 -0.29
N GLU A 64 -3.59 -7.00 0.03
CA GLU A 64 -3.34 -8.13 0.92
C GLU A 64 -2.21 -9.02 0.38
N ALA A 65 -2.25 -9.37 -0.91
CA ALA A 65 -1.22 -10.18 -1.54
C ALA A 65 0.17 -9.53 -1.46
N ILE A 66 0.26 -8.20 -1.67
CA ILE A 66 1.53 -7.47 -1.53
C ILE A 66 1.99 -7.46 -0.06
N CYS A 67 1.08 -7.29 0.90
CA CYS A 67 1.43 -7.33 2.32
C CYS A 67 1.93 -8.71 2.76
N ASP A 68 1.29 -9.77 2.29
CA ASP A 68 1.73 -11.15 2.52
C ASP A 68 3.11 -11.42 1.91
N GLU A 69 3.35 -10.93 0.68
CA GLU A 69 4.65 -11.05 0.03
C GLU A 69 5.75 -10.30 0.79
N LEU A 70 5.48 -9.06 1.20
CA LEU A 70 6.38 -8.28 2.05
C LEU A 70 6.63 -8.94 3.41
N GLY A 71 5.62 -9.57 4.01
CA GLY A 71 5.74 -10.28 5.28
C GLY A 71 6.53 -11.59 5.18
N ARG A 72 6.50 -12.25 4.01
CA ARG A 72 7.30 -13.45 3.72
C ARG A 72 8.76 -13.11 3.41
N MET A 73 9.06 -11.90 2.94
CA MET A 73 10.43 -11.45 2.75
C MET A 73 11.14 -11.34 4.11
N PRO A 74 12.30 -11.98 4.29
CA PRO A 74 13.04 -11.88 5.54
C PRO A 74 13.45 -10.42 5.79
N ASN A 75 13.27 -9.92 7.02
CA ASN A 75 14.07 -8.81 7.52
C ASN A 75 15.47 -9.38 7.73
N GLU A 76 16.39 -9.13 6.80
CA GLU A 76 17.82 -9.42 7.01
C GLU A 76 18.38 -8.59 8.17
#